data_AF-A0A6M3ZMW6-F1
#
_entry.id   AF-A0A6M3ZMW6-F1
#
_cell.length_a   1.000
_cell.length_b   1.000
_cell.length_c   1.000
_cell.angle_alpha   90.00
_cell.angle_beta   90.00
_cell.angle_gamma   90.00
#
_symmetry.space_group_name_H-M   'P 1'
#
loop_
_entity.id
_entity.type
_entity.pdbx_description
1 polymer ?
#
loop_
_entity_poly.entity_id
_entity_poly.type
_entity_poly.pdbx_seq_one_letter_code
_entity_poly.pdbx_strand_id
1 'polypeptide(L)'
;MRAIKYCLFLFLIFLINSGNTQTLSPADLALVKSELKIPNTWTISKTASPWNTSSGDTYCTVFLSSERKKWLGNFCVSSNEEVRFDMGVWDEVPDEEHWGDRSREDIGYWSVTPMFIYPMTPFILHPIKNYAAEVDCNLGDGRGYRPTSTCHTAYYQLREGVFLYSIFHISDDVKRQRMAYVSDIRNLWIHVGKKINKESRR
;
A
#
# COMPACT_ATOMS: atom_id res chain seq x y z
N MET A 1 5.05 -43.79 36.70
CA MET A 1 4.05 -42.95 36.00
C MET A 1 4.22 -41.49 36.40
N ARG A 2 4.98 -40.69 35.64
CA ARG A 2 5.06 -39.22 35.78
C ARG A 2 5.74 -38.65 34.53
N ALA A 3 4.96 -38.46 33.47
CA ALA A 3 5.42 -37.80 32.25
C ALA A 3 4.24 -37.22 31.44
N ILE A 4 3.32 -36.49 32.10
CA ILE A 4 2.22 -35.79 31.41
C ILE A 4 1.94 -34.45 32.12
N LYS A 5 2.97 -33.61 32.31
CA LYS A 5 2.76 -32.25 32.84
C LYS A 5 3.52 -31.13 32.13
N TYR A 6 4.30 -31.43 31.08
CA TYR A 6 5.11 -30.40 30.40
C TYR A 6 4.65 -30.03 28.98
N CYS A 7 3.65 -30.71 28.41
CA CYS A 7 3.15 -30.34 27.07
C CYS A 7 2.09 -29.23 27.05
N LEU A 8 1.59 -28.76 28.20
CA LEU A 8 0.52 -27.76 28.27
C LEU A 8 1.01 -26.31 28.39
N PHE A 9 2.32 -26.10 28.58
CA PHE A 9 2.88 -24.74 28.74
C PHE A 9 3.49 -24.15 27.46
N LEU A 10 3.72 -24.97 26.43
CA LEU A 10 4.26 -24.52 25.14
C LEU A 10 3.18 -24.11 24.12
N PHE A 11 1.90 -24.39 24.40
CA PHE A 11 0.79 -24.00 23.52
C PHE A 11 0.21 -22.60 23.83
N LEU A 12 0.63 -21.94 24.91
CA LEU A 12 0.13 -20.60 25.28
C LEU A 12 1.00 -19.44 24.79
N ILE A 13 2.22 -19.69 24.30
CA ILE A 13 3.13 -18.62 23.85
C ILE A 13 2.87 -18.23 22.38
N PHE A 14 2.15 -19.06 21.61
CA PHE A 14 1.81 -18.75 20.21
C PHE A 14 0.51 -17.95 20.01
N LEU A 15 -0.18 -17.53 21.08
CA LEU A 15 -1.47 -16.84 21.00
C LEU A 15 -1.43 -15.34 21.33
N ILE A 16 -0.26 -14.74 21.51
CA ILE A 16 -0.12 -13.30 21.83
C ILE A 16 0.92 -12.64 20.93
N ASN A 17 0.77 -12.82 19.63
CA ASN A 17 1.16 -11.80 18.66
C ASN A 17 -0.06 -11.55 17.76
N SER A 18 -1.21 -11.25 18.38
CA SER A 18 -2.23 -10.49 17.67
C SER A 18 -1.57 -9.14 17.36
N GLY A 19 -1.09 -8.97 16.13
CA GLY A 19 -0.59 -7.69 15.65
C GLY A 19 -1.53 -6.59 16.13
N ASN A 20 -0.95 -5.56 16.75
CA ASN A 20 -1.68 -4.56 17.51
C ASN A 20 -2.51 -3.70 16.53
N THR A 21 -3.67 -4.23 16.11
CA THR A 21 -4.55 -3.62 15.12
C THR A 21 -5.25 -2.45 15.77
N GLN A 22 -4.77 -1.24 15.50
CA GLN A 22 -5.45 -0.04 15.96
C GLN A 22 -6.76 0.13 15.18
N THR A 23 -7.85 0.53 15.84
CA THR A 23 -9.08 0.83 15.12
C THR A 23 -8.90 2.08 14.27
N LEU A 24 -9.23 2.00 12.97
CA LEU A 24 -9.23 3.16 12.10
C LEU A 24 -10.29 4.17 12.57
N SER A 25 -9.89 5.43 12.73
CA SER A 25 -10.80 6.50 13.09
C SER A 25 -11.65 6.94 11.88
N PRO A 26 -12.80 7.62 12.09
CA PRO A 26 -13.55 8.23 11.01
C PRO A 26 -12.73 9.22 10.17
N ALA A 27 -11.75 9.91 10.78
CA ALA A 27 -10.85 10.82 10.09
C ALA A 27 -9.90 10.05 9.14
N ASP A 28 -9.34 8.92 9.59
CA ASP A 28 -8.50 8.05 8.75
C ASP A 28 -9.27 7.58 7.51
N LEU A 29 -10.52 7.15 7.70
CA LEU A 29 -11.38 6.73 6.60
C LEU A 29 -11.72 7.89 5.65
N ALA A 30 -11.88 9.11 6.16
CA ALA A 30 -12.17 10.29 5.34
C ALA A 30 -11.00 10.70 4.42
N LEU A 31 -9.77 10.29 4.75
CA LEU A 31 -8.60 10.52 3.89
C LEU A 31 -8.71 9.77 2.56
N VAL A 32 -9.40 8.64 2.55
CA VAL A 32 -9.46 7.74 1.39
C VAL A 32 -10.85 7.59 0.80
N LYS A 33 -11.92 8.01 1.49
CA LYS A 33 -13.31 7.97 0.99
C LYS A 33 -13.61 9.06 -0.07
N SER A 34 -14.79 8.93 -0.69
CA SER A 34 -15.32 9.56 -1.92
C SER A 34 -15.16 11.08 -2.13
N GLU A 35 -14.57 11.84 -1.22
CA GLU A 35 -14.22 13.25 -1.38
C GLU A 35 -12.75 13.45 -1.83
N LEU A 36 -12.27 12.53 -2.65
CA LEU A 36 -10.96 12.62 -3.27
C LEU A 36 -11.04 13.47 -4.54
N LYS A 37 -10.13 14.42 -4.66
CA LYS A 37 -9.95 15.15 -5.92
C LYS A 37 -9.21 14.24 -6.89
N ILE A 38 -9.95 13.68 -7.84
CA ILE A 38 -9.42 12.77 -8.86
C ILE A 38 -9.45 13.40 -10.26
N PRO A 39 -8.61 12.93 -11.19
CA PRO A 39 -8.73 13.31 -12.59
C PRO A 39 -10.09 12.94 -13.17
N ASN A 40 -10.60 13.74 -14.12
CA ASN A 40 -11.88 13.46 -14.81
C ASN A 40 -11.86 12.15 -15.62
N THR A 41 -10.66 11.66 -15.94
CA THR A 41 -10.43 10.37 -16.63
C THR A 41 -10.54 9.18 -15.68
N TRP A 42 -10.72 9.41 -14.37
CA TRP A 42 -10.87 8.39 -13.34
C TRP A 42 -12.29 8.42 -12.76
N THR A 43 -12.74 7.26 -12.29
CA THR A 43 -13.96 7.09 -11.51
C THR A 43 -13.69 6.20 -10.31
N ILE A 44 -14.41 6.43 -9.21
CA ILE A 44 -14.37 5.54 -8.05
C ILE A 44 -15.32 4.37 -8.30
N SER A 45 -14.84 3.14 -8.07
CA SER A 45 -15.68 1.95 -8.14
C SER A 45 -16.78 2.00 -7.09
N LYS A 46 -17.99 1.55 -7.47
CA LYS A 46 -19.08 1.29 -6.50
C LYS A 46 -18.88 -0.03 -5.75
N THR A 47 -18.08 -0.93 -6.30
CA THR A 47 -17.73 -2.21 -5.69
C THR A 47 -16.59 -1.99 -4.70
N ALA A 48 -16.74 -2.55 -3.50
CA ALA A 48 -15.68 -2.53 -2.49
C ALA A 48 -14.41 -3.20 -3.01
N SER A 49 -13.24 -2.72 -2.55
CA SER A 49 -11.98 -3.39 -2.82
C SER A 49 -11.98 -4.78 -2.18
N PRO A 50 -11.40 -5.81 -2.83
CA PRO A 50 -11.17 -7.10 -2.18
C PRO A 50 -10.23 -7.01 -0.97
N TRP A 51 -9.48 -5.90 -0.83
CA TRP A 51 -8.61 -5.65 0.32
C TRP A 51 -9.32 -5.00 1.50
N ASN A 52 -10.60 -4.66 1.36
CA ASN A 52 -11.37 -4.16 2.50
C ASN A 52 -11.65 -5.33 3.45
N THR A 53 -11.23 -5.18 4.70
CA THR A 53 -11.44 -6.20 5.72
C THR A 53 -12.78 -6.00 6.43
N SER A 54 -13.42 -7.10 6.85
CA SER A 54 -14.67 -7.04 7.62
C SER A 54 -14.47 -6.48 9.03
N SER A 55 -13.26 -6.60 9.57
CA SER A 55 -12.83 -5.98 10.84
C SER A 55 -12.79 -4.46 10.77
N GLY A 56 -12.74 -3.87 9.57
CA GLY A 56 -12.68 -2.42 9.39
C GLY A 56 -11.32 -1.80 9.68
N ASP A 57 -10.27 -2.63 9.84
CA ASP A 57 -8.88 -2.20 10.00
C ASP A 57 -8.23 -1.78 8.67
N THR A 58 -8.91 -2.03 7.53
CA THR A 58 -8.43 -1.68 6.19
C THR A 58 -9.57 -1.20 5.31
N TYR A 59 -9.36 -0.06 4.66
CA TYR A 59 -10.27 0.46 3.65
C TYR A 59 -9.50 1.00 2.45
N CYS A 60 -9.92 0.59 1.27
CA CYS A 60 -9.38 0.98 -0.01
C CYS A 60 -10.45 1.55 -0.93
N THR A 61 -10.14 2.69 -1.52
CA THR A 61 -10.86 3.23 -2.67
C THR A 61 -10.25 2.69 -3.96
N VAL A 62 -11.09 2.10 -4.80
CA VAL A 62 -10.71 1.54 -6.10
C VAL A 62 -10.95 2.58 -7.19
N PHE A 63 -9.92 2.87 -7.98
CA PHE A 63 -10.01 3.76 -9.14
C PHE A 63 -10.11 2.95 -10.42
N LEU A 64 -11.03 3.37 -11.29
CA LEU A 64 -11.27 2.82 -12.61
C LEU A 64 -11.14 3.92 -13.66
N SER A 65 -10.70 3.57 -14.85
CA SER A 65 -10.74 4.46 -16.02
C SER A 65 -12.19 4.81 -16.35
N SER A 66 -12.47 6.11 -16.57
CA SER A 66 -13.82 6.59 -16.86
C SER A 66 -14.40 5.96 -18.12
N GLU A 67 -13.58 5.83 -19.18
CA GLU A 67 -13.97 5.34 -20.50
C GLU A 67 -14.22 3.83 -20.52
N ARG A 68 -13.27 3.03 -20.04
CA ARG A 68 -13.28 1.57 -20.22
C ARG A 68 -13.65 0.80 -18.97
N LYS A 69 -13.85 1.49 -17.84
CA LYS A 69 -14.06 0.90 -16.51
C LYS A 69 -12.99 -0.11 -16.09
N LYS A 70 -11.81 -0.04 -16.71
CA LYS A 70 -10.65 -0.87 -16.34
C LYS A 70 -10.05 -0.37 -15.04
N TRP A 71 -9.58 -1.28 -14.21
CA TRP A 71 -8.86 -0.96 -12.99
C TRP A 71 -7.62 -0.11 -13.27
N LEU A 72 -7.47 0.97 -12.49
CA LEU A 72 -6.31 1.85 -12.51
C LEU A 72 -5.48 1.72 -11.25
N GLY A 73 -6.11 1.49 -10.10
CA GLY A 73 -5.37 1.44 -8.85
C GLY A 73 -6.25 1.38 -7.62
N ASN A 74 -5.61 1.22 -6.48
CA ASN A 74 -6.21 1.30 -5.16
C ASN A 74 -5.46 2.34 -4.32
N PHE A 75 -6.20 3.06 -3.48
CA PHE A 75 -5.64 3.94 -2.45
C PHE A 75 -6.28 3.58 -1.12
N CYS A 76 -5.45 3.16 -0.17
CA CYS A 76 -5.83 2.46 1.04
C CYS A 76 -5.35 3.19 2.28
N VAL A 77 -6.13 3.07 3.34
CA VAL A 77 -5.70 3.29 4.71
C VAL A 77 -5.83 1.98 5.46
N SER A 78 -4.83 1.64 6.26
CA SER A 78 -4.84 0.41 7.03
C SER A 78 -4.10 0.57 8.35
N SER A 79 -4.54 -0.20 9.33
CA SER A 79 -3.85 -0.45 10.59
C SER A 79 -3.50 -1.92 10.78
N ASN A 80 -3.66 -2.72 9.71
CA ASN A 80 -3.34 -4.13 9.68
C ASN A 80 -1.95 -4.33 9.07
N GLU A 81 -1.02 -4.81 9.89
CA GLU A 81 0.35 -5.03 9.45
C GLU A 81 0.47 -6.19 8.44
N GLU A 82 -0.39 -7.21 8.53
CA GLU A 82 -0.42 -8.29 7.52
C GLU A 82 -0.71 -7.72 6.13
N VAL A 83 -1.64 -6.74 6.05
CA VAL A 83 -1.92 -6.03 4.80
C VAL A 83 -0.69 -5.28 4.29
N ARG A 84 0.13 -4.68 5.17
CA ARG A 84 1.38 -4.02 4.75
C ARG A 84 2.31 -5.02 4.06
N PHE A 85 2.50 -6.19 4.65
CA PHE A 85 3.36 -7.24 4.10
C PHE A 85 2.79 -7.86 2.83
N ASP A 86 1.48 -8.11 2.77
CA ASP A 86 0.79 -8.63 1.58
C ASP A 86 0.86 -7.66 0.39
N MET A 87 0.89 -6.35 0.67
CA MET A 87 1.13 -5.32 -0.35
C MET A 87 2.61 -5.17 -0.73
N GLY A 88 3.49 -5.93 -0.08
CA GLY A 88 4.92 -5.94 -0.34
C GLY A 88 5.67 -4.75 0.25
N VAL A 89 5.16 -4.03 1.24
CA VAL A 89 5.88 -2.87 1.81
C VAL A 89 6.71 -3.28 3.02
N TRP A 90 8.03 -3.31 2.87
CA TRP A 90 8.96 -3.75 3.90
C TRP A 90 9.81 -2.58 4.40
N ASP A 91 10.09 -2.56 5.69
CA ASP A 91 10.91 -1.57 6.39
C ASP A 91 12.37 -2.04 6.54
N GLU A 92 12.59 -3.35 6.60
CA GLU A 92 13.91 -3.99 6.57
C GLU A 92 14.11 -4.78 5.26
N VAL A 93 15.35 -4.82 4.77
CA VAL A 93 15.71 -5.62 3.60
C VAL A 93 16.24 -6.96 4.09
N PRO A 94 15.92 -8.08 3.45
CA PRO A 94 16.62 -9.34 3.68
C PRO A 94 18.14 -9.16 3.54
N ASP A 95 18.91 -9.78 4.43
CA ASP A 95 20.37 -9.62 4.57
C ASP A 95 21.21 -9.97 3.31
N GLU A 96 20.59 -10.47 2.24
CA GLU A 96 21.30 -11.22 1.19
C GLU A 96 21.76 -10.41 -0.03
N GLU A 97 21.47 -9.12 -0.18
CA GLU A 97 21.95 -8.37 -1.37
C GLU A 97 22.21 -6.87 -1.13
N HIS A 98 23.16 -6.30 -1.87
CA HIS A 98 23.53 -4.88 -1.85
C HIS A 98 22.46 -4.00 -2.51
N TRP A 99 21.32 -3.87 -1.84
CA TRP A 99 20.20 -3.07 -2.28
C TRP A 99 20.35 -1.63 -1.78
N GLY A 100 21.00 -0.76 -2.58
CA GLY A 100 21.03 0.70 -2.40
C GLY A 100 21.62 1.20 -1.05
N ASP A 101 22.40 2.27 -1.08
CA ASP A 101 22.81 2.87 0.19
C ASP A 101 21.65 3.72 0.74
N ARG A 102 20.90 3.19 1.73
CA ARG A 102 19.73 3.87 2.33
C ARG A 102 20.02 5.31 2.74
N SER A 103 21.24 5.59 3.19
CA SER A 103 21.65 6.93 3.62
C SER A 103 21.90 7.89 2.46
N ARG A 104 22.37 7.38 1.32
CA ARG A 104 22.63 8.19 0.11
C ARG A 104 21.37 8.42 -0.71
N GLU A 105 20.48 7.43 -0.74
CA GLU A 105 19.30 7.42 -1.61
C GLU A 105 18.00 7.78 -0.86
N ASP A 106 18.09 8.11 0.44
CA ASP A 106 16.97 8.43 1.34
C ASP A 106 15.86 7.37 1.25
N ILE A 107 16.26 6.09 1.28
CA ILE A 107 15.35 4.95 1.13
C ILE A 107 14.58 4.77 2.44
N GLY A 108 13.28 5.08 2.41
CA GLY A 108 12.40 4.89 3.56
C GLY A 108 11.93 3.45 3.71
N TYR A 109 11.54 2.82 2.60
CA TYR A 109 10.89 1.50 2.56
C TYR A 109 11.31 0.74 1.31
N TRP A 110 10.82 -0.49 1.20
CA TRP A 110 11.03 -1.38 0.07
C TRP A 110 9.70 -1.90 -0.45
N SER A 111 9.54 -1.93 -1.76
CA SER A 111 8.43 -2.61 -2.42
C SER A 111 8.92 -3.97 -2.90
N VAL A 112 8.50 -5.02 -2.23
CA VAL A 112 8.87 -6.41 -2.46
C VAL A 112 7.81 -7.07 -3.32
N THR A 113 8.25 -7.65 -4.43
CA THR A 113 7.43 -8.47 -5.31
C THR A 113 7.93 -9.92 -5.23
N PRO A 114 7.19 -10.91 -5.75
CA PRO A 114 7.67 -12.29 -5.81
C PRO A 114 8.99 -12.49 -6.57
N MET A 115 9.45 -11.52 -7.36
CA MET A 115 10.65 -11.63 -8.18
C MET A 115 11.77 -10.65 -7.80
N PHE A 116 11.43 -9.46 -7.32
CA PHE A 116 12.39 -8.37 -7.13
C PHE A 116 12.01 -7.48 -5.94
N ILE A 117 13.03 -6.81 -5.40
CA ILE A 117 12.92 -5.82 -4.33
C ILE A 117 13.25 -4.45 -4.92
N TYR A 118 12.38 -3.46 -4.69
CA TYR A 118 12.52 -2.11 -5.23
C TYR A 118 12.66 -1.07 -4.11
N PRO A 119 13.69 -0.20 -4.14
CA PRO A 119 13.84 0.84 -3.13
C PRO A 119 12.74 1.88 -3.29
N MET A 120 12.04 2.18 -2.20
CA MET A 120 11.08 3.28 -2.15
C MET A 120 11.78 4.56 -1.73
N THR A 121 11.90 5.51 -2.67
CA THR A 121 12.54 6.82 -2.46
C THR A 121 11.49 7.91 -2.30
N PRO A 122 11.84 9.12 -1.80
CA PRO A 122 10.86 10.16 -1.54
C PRO A 122 10.10 10.59 -2.81
N PHE A 123 8.78 10.47 -2.80
CA PHE A 123 7.91 10.82 -3.93
C PHE A 123 7.31 12.21 -3.79
N ILE A 124 6.80 12.52 -2.60
CA ILE A 124 6.36 13.83 -2.16
C ILE A 124 7.21 14.21 -0.95
N LEU A 125 7.70 15.45 -0.90
CA LEU A 125 8.35 16.01 0.29
C LEU A 125 7.40 16.88 1.12
N HIS A 126 6.49 17.60 0.44
CA HIS A 126 5.47 18.45 1.04
C HIS A 126 4.14 18.23 0.33
N PRO A 127 3.00 18.20 1.04
CA PRO A 127 2.81 18.53 2.46
C PRO A 127 3.11 17.38 3.44
N ILE A 128 3.29 16.15 2.94
CA ILE A 128 3.73 14.99 3.71
C ILE A 128 4.90 14.34 2.98
N LYS A 129 5.92 13.88 3.72
CA LYS A 129 7.00 13.09 3.12
C LYS A 129 6.52 11.65 2.96
N ASN A 130 6.31 11.20 1.73
CA ASN A 130 5.97 9.81 1.42
C ASN A 130 7.00 9.18 0.48
N TYR A 131 6.98 7.86 0.38
CA TYR A 131 7.94 7.09 -0.40
C TYR A 131 7.22 6.32 -1.49
N ALA A 132 7.85 6.13 -2.64
CA ALA A 132 7.28 5.39 -3.75
C ALA A 132 8.33 4.59 -4.52
N ALA A 133 7.87 3.57 -5.23
CA ALA A 133 8.65 2.84 -6.23
C ALA A 133 7.78 2.58 -7.46
N GLU A 134 8.42 2.53 -8.62
CA GLU A 134 7.85 1.91 -9.81
C GLU A 134 8.33 0.46 -9.84
N VAL A 135 7.38 -0.47 -9.85
CA VAL A 135 7.64 -1.90 -9.72
C VAL A 135 7.01 -2.66 -10.87
N ASP A 136 7.70 -3.70 -11.30
CA ASP A 136 7.12 -4.69 -12.16
C ASP A 136 5.94 -5.38 -11.45
N CYS A 137 4.76 -5.40 -12.06
CA CYS A 137 3.55 -5.97 -11.49
C CYS A 137 2.84 -6.93 -12.45
N ASN A 138 2.15 -7.91 -11.86
CA ASN A 138 1.28 -8.83 -12.58
C ASN A 138 -0.19 -8.46 -12.34
N LEU A 139 -0.89 -8.11 -13.41
CA LEU A 139 -2.33 -7.81 -13.39
C LEU A 139 -3.18 -8.90 -14.03
N GLY A 140 -2.54 -10.00 -14.44
CA GLY A 140 -3.20 -11.14 -15.07
C GLY A 140 -3.72 -12.18 -14.08
N ASP A 141 -4.72 -12.92 -14.54
CA ASP A 141 -5.38 -14.08 -13.94
C ASP A 141 -4.70 -15.42 -14.32
N GLY A 142 -3.53 -15.37 -14.95
CA GLY A 142 -2.76 -16.53 -15.38
C GLY A 142 -2.11 -17.32 -14.23
N ARG A 143 -1.70 -18.56 -14.50
CA ARG A 143 -0.93 -19.38 -13.55
C ARG A 143 0.47 -18.78 -13.36
N GLY A 144 0.72 -18.27 -12.16
CA GLY A 144 2.03 -17.76 -11.70
C GLY A 144 2.23 -16.25 -11.91
N TYR A 145 3.20 -15.69 -11.20
CA TYR A 145 3.56 -14.28 -11.31
C TYR A 145 4.24 -13.98 -12.65
N ARG A 146 3.66 -13.08 -13.45
CA ARG A 146 4.21 -12.62 -14.73
C ARG A 146 4.24 -11.10 -14.78
N PRO A 147 5.39 -10.46 -14.54
CA PRO A 147 5.49 -9.00 -14.60
C PRO A 147 5.34 -8.54 -16.06
N THR A 148 4.12 -8.20 -16.43
CA THR A 148 3.76 -7.75 -17.80
C THR A 148 3.31 -6.29 -17.81
N SER A 149 3.39 -5.63 -16.66
CA SER A 149 2.93 -4.28 -16.44
C SER A 149 3.85 -3.60 -15.43
N THR A 150 3.88 -2.28 -15.48
CA THR A 150 4.53 -1.45 -14.49
C THR A 150 3.47 -0.83 -13.59
N CYS A 151 3.67 -0.93 -12.28
CA CYS A 151 2.83 -0.32 -11.26
C CYS A 151 3.61 0.72 -10.45
N HIS A 152 2.94 1.77 -10.01
CA HIS A 152 3.48 2.74 -9.07
C HIS A 152 2.92 2.45 -7.68
N THR A 153 3.78 2.06 -6.75
CA THR A 153 3.44 1.86 -5.34
C THR A 153 3.89 3.06 -4.52
N ALA A 154 3.13 3.45 -3.51
CA ALA A 154 3.52 4.51 -2.60
C ALA A 154 3.01 4.24 -1.19
N TYR A 155 3.79 4.68 -0.20
CA TYR A 155 3.57 4.40 1.21
C TYR A 155 3.83 5.63 2.08
N TYR A 156 3.01 5.78 3.11
CA TYR A 156 3.17 6.81 4.13
C TYR A 156 2.69 6.29 5.50
N GLN A 157 3.58 6.26 6.49
CA GLN A 157 3.19 6.03 7.88
C GLN A 157 2.47 7.28 8.41
N LEU A 158 1.16 7.19 8.63
CA LEU A 158 0.36 8.32 9.13
C LEU A 158 0.63 8.58 10.61
N ARG A 159 0.69 7.51 11.40
CA ARG A 159 1.12 7.44 12.80
C ARG A 159 1.53 6.02 13.12
N GLU A 160 2.10 5.76 14.28
CA GLU A 160 2.43 4.40 14.71
C GLU A 160 1.22 3.46 14.53
N GLY A 161 1.42 2.35 13.80
CA GLY A 161 0.39 1.36 13.53
C GLY A 161 -0.69 1.74 12.51
N VAL A 162 -0.67 2.93 11.91
CA VAL A 162 -1.61 3.33 10.84
C VAL A 162 -0.89 3.94 9.66
N PHE A 163 -1.21 3.47 8.46
CA PHE A 163 -0.52 3.87 7.24
C PHE A 163 -1.47 4.05 6.05
N LEU A 164 -1.01 4.85 5.09
CA LEU A 164 -1.58 4.98 3.77
C LEU A 164 -0.72 4.22 2.77
N TYR A 165 -1.38 3.53 1.86
CA TYR A 165 -0.74 2.82 0.76
C TYR A 165 -1.50 3.06 -0.53
N SER A 166 -0.80 3.14 -1.66
CA SER A 166 -1.44 3.14 -2.97
C SER A 166 -0.67 2.30 -3.96
N ILE A 167 -1.39 1.66 -4.87
CA ILE A 167 -0.82 0.98 -6.03
C ILE A 167 -1.65 1.32 -7.25
N PHE A 168 -0.98 1.73 -8.32
CA PHE A 168 -1.62 2.10 -9.58
C PHE A 168 -0.93 1.43 -10.76
N HIS A 169 -1.72 0.86 -11.66
CA HIS A 169 -1.27 0.40 -12.97
C HIS A 169 -0.92 1.60 -13.84
N ILE A 170 0.37 1.81 -14.11
CA ILE A 170 0.82 2.94 -14.93
C ILE A 170 1.04 2.54 -16.39
N SER A 171 1.47 1.30 -16.66
CA SER A 171 1.71 0.80 -18.02
C SER A 171 1.42 -0.69 -18.16
N ASP A 172 0.72 -1.08 -19.24
CA ASP A 172 0.69 -2.45 -19.77
C ASP A 172 1.80 -2.55 -20.82
N ASP A 173 2.93 -3.15 -20.43
CA ASP A 173 4.16 -3.13 -21.22
C ASP A 173 4.11 -4.09 -22.40
N VAL A 174 3.28 -5.13 -22.30
CA VAL A 174 2.99 -6.05 -23.41
C VAL A 174 2.20 -5.34 -24.51
N LYS A 175 1.15 -4.60 -24.13
CA LYS A 175 0.36 -3.81 -25.09
C LYS A 175 0.96 -2.45 -25.42
N ARG A 176 2.05 -2.07 -24.74
CA ARG A 176 2.68 -0.73 -24.79
C ARG A 176 1.65 0.37 -24.55
N GLN A 177 0.74 0.13 -23.62
CA GLN A 177 -0.38 1.01 -23.34
C GLN A 177 -0.20 1.67 -21.98
N ARG A 178 -0.13 3.00 -21.95
CA ARG A 178 -0.20 3.76 -20.70
C ARG A 178 -1.61 3.72 -20.12
N MET A 179 -1.71 3.54 -18.80
CA MET A 179 -2.95 3.30 -18.09
C MET A 179 -3.29 4.45 -17.13
N ALA A 180 -2.34 4.84 -16.29
CA ALA A 180 -2.42 6.01 -15.43
C ALA A 180 -1.15 6.86 -15.57
N TYR A 181 -1.24 8.16 -15.26
CA TYR A 181 -0.09 9.05 -15.22
C TYR A 181 0.41 9.18 -13.78
N VAL A 182 1.73 9.09 -13.57
CA VAL A 182 2.36 9.33 -12.27
C VAL A 182 2.04 10.73 -11.74
N SER A 183 1.87 11.74 -12.62
CA SER A 183 1.44 13.08 -12.23
C SER A 183 0.05 13.12 -11.59
N ASP A 184 -0.87 12.29 -12.06
CA ASP A 184 -2.23 12.21 -11.49
C ASP A 184 -2.21 11.56 -10.11
N ILE A 185 -1.42 10.48 -9.97
CA ILE A 185 -1.16 9.81 -8.68
C ILE A 185 -0.52 10.80 -7.70
N ARG A 186 0.45 11.59 -8.16
CA ARG A 186 1.11 12.64 -7.39
C ARG A 186 0.11 13.66 -6.85
N ASN A 187 -0.78 14.14 -7.72
CA ASN A 187 -1.80 15.12 -7.36
C ASN A 187 -2.79 14.58 -6.33
N LEU A 188 -3.16 13.30 -6.43
CA LEU A 188 -3.97 12.62 -5.43
C LEU A 188 -3.27 12.60 -4.06
N TRP A 189 -2.00 12.18 -4.00
CA TRP A 189 -1.22 12.18 -2.76
C TRP A 189 -1.04 13.57 -2.17
N ILE A 190 -0.79 14.60 -2.99
CA ILE A 190 -0.71 15.99 -2.52
C ILE A 190 -2.04 16.44 -1.91
N HIS A 191 -3.17 16.09 -2.52
CA HIS A 191 -4.49 16.42 -2.00
C HIS A 191 -4.74 15.77 -0.64
N VAL A 192 -4.46 14.47 -0.52
CA VAL A 192 -4.58 13.73 0.76
C VAL A 192 -3.63 14.31 1.81
N GLY A 193 -2.38 14.57 1.46
CA GLY A 193 -1.41 15.17 2.37
C GLY A 193 -1.81 16.56 2.86
N LYS A 194 -2.51 17.36 2.03
CA LYS A 194 -3.04 18.67 2.48
C LYS A 194 -4.14 18.50 3.52
N LYS A 195 -4.97 17.47 3.42
CA LYS A 195 -5.98 17.14 4.44
C LYS A 195 -5.29 16.79 5.77
N ILE A 196 -4.29 15.90 5.71
CA ILE A 196 -3.51 15.48 6.88
C ILE A 196 -2.85 16.67 7.59
N ASN A 197 -2.12 17.52 6.86
CA ASN A 197 -1.43 18.68 7.43
C ASN A 197 -2.40 19.75 7.99
N LYS A 198 -3.64 19.80 7.50
CA LYS A 198 -4.67 20.69 8.05
C LYS A 198 -5.20 20.15 9.38
N GLU A 199 -5.36 18.84 9.50
CA GLU A 199 -5.84 18.18 10.72
C GLU A 199 -4.80 18.19 11.83
N SER A 200 -3.50 18.02 11.51
CA SER A 200 -2.42 18.09 12.50
C SER A 200 -2.19 19.48 13.10
N ARG A 201 -2.69 20.54 12.46
CA ARG A 201 -2.58 21.92 12.92
C ARG A 201 -3.79 22.41 13.74
N ARG A 202 -4.82 21.58 13.88
CA ARG A 202 -5.99 21.88 14.71
C ARG A 202 -5.78 21.37 16.13
#